data_AF-A0A7C9DK21-F1
#
_entry.id   AF-A0A7C9DK21-F1
#
_cell.length_a   1.000
_cell.length_b   1.000
_cell.length_c   1.000
_cell.angle_alpha   90.00
_cell.angle_beta   90.00
_cell.angle_gamma   90.00
#
_symmetry.space_group_name_H-M   'P 1'
#
loop_
_entity.id
_entity.type
_entity.pdbx_description
1 polymer ?
#
loop_
_entity_poly.entity_id
_entity_poly.type
_entity_poly.pdbx_seq_one_letter_code
_entity_poly.pdbx_strand_id
1 'polypeptide(L)'
;YVEPEGDGFFPNPTKVTHSITDIFQSKFDEPWPNWKKVPMNIRDLWFGEFERRYWWHPEHNNTIRKNFEKKGAARLKDVLSDAREKRMKPQWMNEEVWKGLCNYWDTPEFKAKAE
;
A
#
# COMPACT_ATOMS: atom_id res chain seq x y z
N TYR A 1 2.60 19.49 7.76
CA TYR A 1 3.67 18.98 8.62
C TYR A 1 3.31 17.61 9.14
N VAL A 2 4.26 16.68 9.18
CA VAL A 2 4.10 15.35 9.79
C VAL A 2 5.37 14.99 10.55
N GLU A 3 5.21 14.34 11.69
CA GLU A 3 6.32 13.81 12.49
C GLU A 3 6.18 12.30 12.64
N PRO A 4 7.28 11.55 12.75
CA PRO A 4 7.22 10.14 13.06
C PRO A 4 6.82 9.93 14.52
N GLU A 5 5.85 9.05 14.77
CA GLU A 5 5.47 8.64 16.13
C GLU A 5 5.47 7.11 16.20
N GLY A 6 6.55 6.53 16.72
CA GLY A 6 6.79 5.08 16.64
C GLY A 6 6.71 4.58 15.20
N ASP A 7 5.78 3.66 14.93
CA ASP A 7 5.47 3.13 13.60
C ASP A 7 4.42 3.95 12.82
N GLY A 8 4.01 5.11 13.35
CA GLY A 8 2.92 5.94 12.87
C GLY A 8 3.32 7.38 12.54
N PHE A 9 2.33 8.27 12.56
CA PHE A 9 2.47 9.66 12.14
C PHE A 9 1.71 10.58 13.07
N PHE A 10 2.31 11.70 13.44
CA PHE A 10 1.71 12.77 14.23
C PHE A 10 1.57 14.05 13.37
N PRO A 11 0.55 14.90 13.58
CA PRO A 11 -0.52 14.83 14.58
C PRO A 11 -1.76 14.02 14.16
N ASN A 12 -1.90 13.67 12.88
CA ASN A 12 -3.13 13.04 12.38
C ASN A 12 -2.84 11.70 11.67
N PRO A 13 -2.60 10.61 12.43
CA PRO A 13 -2.19 9.33 11.87
C PRO A 13 -3.20 8.75 10.88
N THR A 14 -4.50 8.94 11.17
CA THR A 14 -5.59 8.45 10.31
C THR A 14 -5.57 9.15 8.96
N LYS A 15 -5.49 10.49 8.93
CA LYS A 15 -5.44 11.26 7.68
C LYS A 15 -4.20 10.91 6.85
N VAL A 16 -3.05 10.75 7.49
CA VAL A 16 -1.80 10.39 6.80
C VAL A 16 -1.90 8.98 6.22
N THR A 17 -2.41 8.02 6.99
CA THR A 17 -2.59 6.62 6.52
C THR A 17 -3.60 6.52 5.37
N HIS A 18 -4.69 7.29 5.41
CA HIS A 18 -5.65 7.37 4.30
C HIS A 18 -5.00 7.94 3.05
N SER A 19 -4.14 8.95 3.18
CA SER A 19 -3.44 9.52 2.03
C SER A 19 -2.44 8.54 1.41
N ILE A 20 -1.76 7.72 2.21
CA ILE A 20 -0.93 6.61 1.68
C ILE A 20 -1.80 5.64 0.86
N THR A 21 -2.99 5.31 1.38
CA THR A 21 -3.94 4.42 0.69
C THR A 21 -4.38 5.01 -0.65
N ASP A 22 -4.76 6.29 -0.65
CA ASP A 22 -5.18 7.03 -1.85
C ASP A 22 -4.07 7.08 -2.91
N ILE A 23 -2.82 7.36 -2.49
CA ILE A 23 -1.66 7.41 -3.39
C ILE A 23 -1.48 6.08 -4.12
N PHE A 24 -1.34 4.96 -3.38
CA PHE A 24 -1.06 3.69 -4.06
C PHE A 24 -2.27 3.20 -4.86
N GLN A 25 -3.51 3.43 -4.41
CA GLN A 25 -4.71 3.02 -5.14
C GLN A 25 -4.84 3.75 -6.48
N SER A 26 -4.49 5.05 -6.52
CA SER A 26 -4.54 5.86 -7.75
C SER A 26 -3.52 5.45 -8.80
N LYS A 27 -2.47 4.72 -8.41
CA LYS A 27 -1.33 4.31 -9.23
C LYS A 27 -1.08 2.80 -9.13
N PHE A 28 -2.15 2.01 -8.93
CA PHE A 28 -2.05 0.57 -8.84
C PHE A 28 -2.30 -0.06 -10.22
N ASP A 29 -1.25 -0.08 -11.05
CA ASP A 29 -1.35 -0.47 -12.47
C ASP A 29 -1.11 -1.96 -12.75
N GLU A 30 -0.48 -2.70 -11.83
CA GLU A 30 -0.13 -4.11 -12.02
C GLU A 30 -0.62 -4.99 -10.86
N PRO A 31 -0.82 -6.31 -11.07
CA PRO A 31 -1.41 -7.22 -10.08
C PRO A 31 -0.42 -7.63 -8.97
N TRP A 32 0.15 -6.67 -8.23
CA TRP A 32 1.08 -6.95 -7.15
C TRP A 32 0.35 -7.57 -5.95
N PRO A 33 0.58 -8.85 -5.61
CA PRO A 33 -0.22 -9.53 -4.59
C PRO A 33 0.14 -9.14 -3.15
N ASN A 34 1.24 -8.40 -2.96
CA ASN A 34 1.67 -7.85 -1.68
C ASN A 34 2.73 -6.76 -1.90
N TRP A 35 3.00 -5.97 -0.85
CA TRP A 35 3.93 -4.85 -0.89
C TRP A 35 5.35 -5.21 -1.35
N LYS A 36 5.84 -6.40 -0.98
CA LYS A 36 7.19 -6.85 -1.39
C LYS A 36 7.29 -7.15 -2.89
N LYS A 37 6.16 -7.44 -3.54
CA LYS A 37 6.09 -7.66 -4.99
C LYS A 37 5.94 -6.36 -5.78
N VAL A 38 5.67 -5.23 -5.10
CA VAL A 38 5.71 -3.91 -5.72
C VAL A 38 7.18 -3.52 -5.96
N PRO A 39 7.57 -3.22 -7.20
CA PRO A 39 8.94 -2.80 -7.51
C PRO A 39 9.38 -1.59 -6.68
N MET A 40 10.66 -1.52 -6.34
CA MET A 40 11.20 -0.45 -5.51
C MET A 40 10.98 0.93 -6.14
N ASN A 41 11.19 1.07 -7.45
CA ASN A 41 10.94 2.32 -8.17
C ASN A 41 9.47 2.77 -8.10
N ILE A 42 8.51 1.84 -8.07
CA ILE A 42 7.09 2.19 -7.91
C ILE A 42 6.80 2.65 -6.47
N ARG A 43 7.37 1.98 -5.46
CA ARG A 43 7.27 2.44 -4.06
C ARG A 43 7.92 3.81 -3.86
N ASP A 44 9.03 4.08 -4.55
CA ASP A 44 9.68 5.39 -4.56
C ASP A 44 8.81 6.46 -5.22
N LEU A 45 8.13 6.14 -6.33
CA LEU A 45 7.16 7.05 -6.95
C LEU A 45 6.00 7.38 -6.00
N TRP A 46 5.44 6.38 -5.31
CA TRP A 46 4.39 6.62 -4.32
C TRP A 46 4.90 7.45 -3.14
N PHE A 47 6.15 7.23 -2.70
CA PHE A 47 6.76 8.06 -1.66
C PHE A 47 6.99 9.50 -2.13
N GLY A 48 7.39 9.72 -3.38
CA GLY A 48 7.50 11.05 -3.96
C GLY A 48 6.16 11.80 -3.97
N GLU A 49 5.05 11.11 -4.29
CA GLU A 49 3.71 11.70 -4.18
C GLU A 49 3.33 12.01 -2.72
N PHE A 50 3.82 11.22 -1.76
CA PHE A 50 3.66 11.49 -0.34
C PHE A 50 4.44 12.75 0.10
N GLU A 51 5.67 12.92 -0.36
CA GLU A 51 6.52 14.11 -0.16
C GLU A 51 5.91 15.38 -0.77
N ARG A 52 5.08 15.26 -1.80
CA ARG A 52 4.34 16.41 -2.37
C ARG A 52 3.15 16.84 -1.52
N ARG A 53 2.57 15.93 -0.73
CA ARG A 53 1.40 16.19 0.12
C ARG A 53 1.79 16.60 1.55
N TYR A 54 2.96 16.17 2.01
CA TYR A 54 3.43 16.37 3.37
C TYR A 54 4.87 16.85 3.38
N TRP A 55 5.23 17.59 4.43
CA TRP A 55 6.59 18.04 4.68
C TRP A 55 6.96 17.76 6.14
N TRP A 56 8.24 17.55 6.39
CA TRP A 56 8.82 17.17 7.68
C TRP A 56 10.28 17.66 7.77
N HIS A 57 10.87 17.64 8.96
CA HIS A 57 12.30 17.96 9.10
C HIS A 57 13.19 16.87 8.49
N PRO A 58 14.30 17.21 7.80
CA PRO A 58 15.17 16.23 7.13
C PRO A 58 15.71 15.10 8.04
N GLU A 59 15.87 15.39 9.33
CA GLU A 59 16.26 14.39 10.34
C GLU A 59 15.27 13.21 10.44
N HIS A 60 14.02 13.42 10.05
CA HIS A 60 12.97 12.41 10.07
C HIS A 60 12.84 11.62 8.76
N ASN A 61 13.60 11.94 7.71
CA ASN A 61 13.48 11.30 6.37
C ASN A 61 13.44 9.77 6.45
N ASN A 62 14.42 9.17 7.13
CA ASN A 62 14.54 7.72 7.22
C ASN A 62 13.36 7.10 7.99
N THR A 63 12.93 7.73 9.09
CA THR A 63 11.84 7.23 9.93
C THR A 63 10.49 7.38 9.24
N ILE A 64 10.25 8.52 8.57
CA ILE A 64 9.04 8.74 7.76
C ILE A 64 8.98 7.74 6.61
N ARG A 65 10.09 7.49 5.91
CA ARG A 65 10.12 6.48 4.85
C ARG A 65 9.82 5.08 5.39
N LYS A 66 10.41 4.71 6.53
CA LYS A 66 10.13 3.42 7.18
C LYS A 66 8.66 3.28 7.57
N ASN A 67 8.05 4.33 8.14
CA ASN A 67 6.65 4.34 8.53
C ASN A 67 5.74 4.27 7.30
N PHE A 68 6.09 4.96 6.22
CA PHE A 68 5.40 4.87 4.94
C PHE A 68 5.39 3.44 4.40
N GLU A 69 6.55 2.78 4.33
CA GLU A 69 6.64 1.39 3.86
C GLU A 69 5.83 0.43 4.74
N LYS A 70 5.91 0.58 6.07
CA LYS A 70 5.19 -0.28 7.01
C LYS A 70 3.67 -0.09 6.91
N LYS A 71 3.21 1.15 6.86
CA LYS A 71 1.78 1.47 6.76
C LYS A 71 1.23 1.14 5.37
N GLY A 72 1.98 1.42 4.31
CA GLY A 72 1.64 1.01 2.96
C GLY A 72 1.47 -0.50 2.84
N ALA A 73 2.41 -1.28 3.40
CA ALA A 73 2.32 -2.72 3.41
C ALA A 73 1.09 -3.26 4.16
N ALA A 74 0.80 -2.71 5.34
CA ALA A 74 -0.37 -3.07 6.12
C ALA A 74 -1.66 -2.75 5.35
N ARG A 75 -1.79 -1.53 4.82
CA ARG A 75 -2.99 -1.08 4.10
C ARG A 75 -3.22 -1.87 2.82
N LEU A 76 -2.17 -2.15 2.04
CA LEU A 76 -2.30 -2.97 0.84
C LEU A 76 -2.77 -4.38 1.19
N LYS A 77 -2.21 -4.99 2.25
CA LYS A 77 -2.66 -6.30 2.73
C LYS A 77 -4.15 -6.27 3.12
N ASP A 78 -4.59 -5.26 3.87
CA ASP A 78 -5.98 -5.16 4.33
C ASP A 78 -6.94 -5.07 3.14
N VAL A 79 -6.70 -4.15 2.20
CA VAL A 79 -7.62 -3.93 1.07
C VAL A 79 -7.66 -5.12 0.10
N LEU A 80 -6.52 -5.81 -0.10
CA LEU A 80 -6.48 -7.01 -0.94
C LEU A 80 -7.15 -8.20 -0.26
N SER A 81 -6.99 -8.36 1.05
CA SER A 81 -7.65 -9.42 1.83
C SER A 81 -9.17 -9.24 1.80
N ASP A 82 -9.65 -8.03 2.07
CA ASP A 82 -11.08 -7.70 2.02
C ASP A 82 -11.69 -7.99 0.64
N ALA A 83 -11.01 -7.57 -0.43
CA ALA A 83 -11.45 -7.83 -1.80
C ALA A 83 -11.48 -9.33 -2.13
N ARG A 84 -10.46 -10.09 -1.68
CA ARG A 84 -10.36 -11.53 -1.88
C ARG A 84 -11.48 -12.27 -1.14
N GLU A 85 -11.72 -11.93 0.13
CA GLU A 85 -12.75 -12.55 0.96
C GLU A 85 -14.15 -12.31 0.40
N LYS A 86 -14.44 -11.09 -0.05
CA LYS A 86 -15.71 -10.74 -0.68
C LYS A 86 -15.84 -11.20 -2.12
N ARG A 87 -14.75 -11.67 -2.75
CA ARG A 87 -14.65 -11.96 -4.19
C ARG A 87 -15.17 -10.81 -5.06
N MET A 88 -14.96 -9.58 -4.60
CA MET A 88 -15.49 -8.38 -5.24
C MET A 88 -14.35 -7.44 -5.64
N LYS A 89 -14.34 -7.03 -6.92
CA LYS A 89 -13.35 -6.08 -7.43
C LYS A 89 -13.54 -4.71 -6.78
N PRO A 90 -12.50 -4.11 -6.18
CA PRO A 90 -12.59 -2.73 -5.71
C PRO A 90 -12.82 -1.74 -6.86
N GLN A 91 -13.53 -0.64 -6.59
CA GLN A 91 -13.80 0.38 -7.62
C GLN A 91 -12.53 1.03 -8.18
N TRP A 92 -11.52 1.25 -7.34
CA TRP A 92 -10.24 1.87 -7.71
C TRP A 92 -9.34 0.97 -8.58
N MET A 93 -9.64 -0.32 -8.68
CA MET A 93 -8.78 -1.30 -9.36
C MET A 93 -9.24 -1.57 -10.78
N ASN A 94 -8.30 -1.58 -11.73
CA ASN A 94 -8.56 -1.97 -13.11
C ASN A 94 -8.96 -3.45 -13.24
N GLU A 95 -9.76 -3.78 -14.24
CA GLU A 95 -10.26 -5.15 -14.42
C GLU A 95 -9.15 -6.16 -14.71
N GLU A 96 -8.15 -5.78 -15.51
CA GLU A 96 -7.01 -6.64 -15.85
C GLU A 96 -6.15 -6.94 -14.61
N VAL A 97 -5.89 -5.93 -13.80
CA VAL A 97 -5.19 -6.06 -12.51
C VAL A 97 -5.94 -6.99 -11.57
N TRP A 98 -7.26 -6.81 -11.47
CA TRP A 98 -8.11 -7.68 -10.67
C TRP A 98 -8.07 -9.15 -11.12
N LYS A 99 -8.14 -9.39 -12.43
CA LYS A 99 -8.01 -10.74 -13.02
C LYS A 99 -6.64 -11.35 -12.68
N GLY A 100 -5.57 -10.57 -12.81
CA GLY A 100 -4.22 -11.02 -12.43
C GLY A 100 -4.11 -11.42 -10.95
N LEU A 101 -4.71 -10.64 -10.05
CA LEU A 101 -4.76 -10.97 -8.62
C LEU A 101 -5.61 -12.22 -8.34
N CYS A 102 -6.77 -12.34 -8.98
CA CYS A 102 -7.62 -13.53 -8.87
C CYS A 102 -6.87 -14.79 -9.32
N ASN A 103 -6.16 -14.72 -10.45
CA ASN A 103 -5.35 -15.83 -10.96
C ASN A 103 -4.25 -16.22 -9.96
N TYR A 104 -3.56 -15.23 -9.39
CA TYR A 104 -2.55 -15.48 -8.36
C TYR A 104 -3.16 -16.17 -7.12
N TRP A 105 -4.32 -15.72 -6.64
CA TRP A 105 -4.99 -16.34 -5.50
C TRP A 105 -5.56 -17.74 -5.79
N ASP A 106 -5.80 -18.07 -7.04
CA ASP A 106 -6.27 -19.39 -7.42
C ASP A 106 -5.15 -20.44 -7.49
N THR A 107 -3.89 -20.00 -7.53
CA THR A 107 -2.73 -20.90 -7.57
C THR A 107 -2.69 -21.85 -6.37
N PRO A 108 -2.30 -23.12 -6.58
CA PRO A 108 -2.20 -24.10 -5.51
C PRO A 108 -1.18 -23.68 -4.44
N GLU A 109 -0.09 -23.03 -4.84
CA GLU A 109 0.94 -22.52 -3.92
C GLU A 109 0.40 -21.50 -2.93
N PHE A 110 -0.53 -20.64 -3.37
CA PHE A 110 -1.14 -19.66 -2.50
C PHE A 110 -2.18 -20.28 -1.56
N LYS A 111 -3.00 -21.22 -2.08
CA LYS A 111 -3.98 -21.96 -1.29
C LYS A 111 -3.32 -22.81 -0.20
N ALA A 112 -2.19 -23.45 -0.51
CA ALA A 112 -1.43 -24.27 0.45
C ALA A 112 -0.80 -23.48 1.61
N LYS A 113 -0.66 -22.15 1.49
CA LYS A 113 -0.17 -21.27 2.58
C LYS A 113 -1.30 -20.67 3.42
N ALA A 114 -2.56 -20.88 3.02
CA ALA A 114 -3.73 -20.38 3.72
C ALA A 114 -4.35 -21.43 4.67
N GLU A 115 -3.79 -22.65 4.70
CA GLU A 115 -4.16 -23.77 5.57
C GLU A 115 -3.13 -23.98 6.69
#